data_AF-A0A359EB06-F1
#
_entry.id   AF-A0A359EB06-F1
#
_cell.length_a   1.000
_cell.length_b   1.000
_cell.length_c   1.000
_cell.angle_alpha   90.00
_cell.angle_beta   90.00
_cell.angle_gamma   90.00
#
_symmetry.space_group_name_H-M   'P 1'
#
loop_
_entity.id
_entity.type
_entity.pdbx_description
1 polymer ?
#
loop_
_entity_poly.entity_id
_entity_poly.type
_entity_poly.pdbx_seq_one_letter_code
_entity_poly.pdbx_strand_id
1 'polypeptide(L)'
;NPAAVWLNDGRGLFSDTGQELTAYGHGAVLADFDLDGDLDAFIVCHQFLEHSKIYLNDGSGIFLDSGQDLGDASSSAVEVNLLDLNGDGYLDAHVVYFDFNGLPDKVYLNDGAGNFSESGLQLDEYVIAWGDLDGDGDVDYFGKRAGVGYVVRLNDASQFSDRWQFVDSQATYGGIALADFDGDGDLDALVSNGYRDVGSFPTRLFWNDGGAQGGAPGNFTDSGTVLPPTMLAELATGDLDLDGDLDVFVANMDRPNEIWLNDGAGNFVDSGLRMGTKTDWSGKPSLADLDGDGDLDVIVGRFRGGAEIWFNLTQ
;
A
#
# COMPACT_ATOMS: atom_id res chain seq x y z
N ASN A 1 -15.79 6.29 -16.34
CA ASN A 1 -16.96 6.33 -15.44
C ASN A 1 -16.67 7.33 -14.35
N PRO A 2 -17.67 8.13 -13.91
CA PRO A 2 -17.51 8.95 -12.73
C PRO A 2 -17.37 8.08 -11.48
N ALA A 3 -16.68 8.59 -10.46
CA ALA A 3 -16.77 8.06 -9.12
C ALA A 3 -18.18 8.34 -8.56
N ALA A 4 -18.78 7.35 -7.91
CA ALA A 4 -20.15 7.43 -7.39
C ALA A 4 -20.19 7.12 -5.90
N VAL A 5 -21.12 7.76 -5.17
CA VAL A 5 -21.26 7.59 -3.72
C VAL A 5 -22.47 6.72 -3.39
N TRP A 6 -22.22 5.65 -2.67
CA TRP A 6 -23.23 4.70 -2.20
C TRP A 6 -23.20 4.67 -0.67
N LEU A 7 -24.35 4.89 -0.03
CA LEU A 7 -24.44 4.88 1.44
C LEU A 7 -24.93 3.52 1.94
N ASN A 8 -24.24 2.99 2.95
CA ASN A 8 -24.61 1.76 3.66
C ASN A 8 -25.64 2.06 4.76
N ASP A 9 -26.67 1.21 4.89
CA ASP A 9 -27.65 1.28 5.99
C ASP A 9 -27.16 0.69 7.33
N GLY A 10 -25.88 0.33 7.40
CA GLY A 10 -25.25 -0.34 8.54
C GLY A 10 -25.51 -1.86 8.59
N ARG A 11 -26.17 -2.42 7.57
CA ARG A 11 -26.43 -3.86 7.43
C ARG A 11 -25.88 -4.43 6.13
N GLY A 12 -25.02 -3.67 5.44
CA GLY A 12 -24.43 -4.04 4.17
C GLY A 12 -25.35 -3.81 2.97
N LEU A 13 -26.47 -3.10 3.15
CA LEU A 13 -27.29 -2.67 2.01
C LEU A 13 -26.87 -1.26 1.58
N PHE A 14 -26.36 -1.16 0.37
CA PHE A 14 -25.89 0.08 -0.21
C PHE A 14 -26.94 0.71 -1.12
N SER A 15 -27.19 2.00 -0.92
CA SER A 15 -28.08 2.80 -1.77
C SER A 15 -27.28 3.86 -2.53
N ASP A 16 -27.42 3.88 -3.85
CA ASP A 16 -26.87 4.92 -4.71
C ASP A 16 -27.48 6.29 -4.35
N THR A 17 -26.62 7.26 -4.03
CA THR A 17 -27.05 8.62 -3.69
C THR A 17 -27.35 9.47 -4.93
N GLY A 18 -26.92 9.03 -6.11
CA GLY A 18 -26.97 9.78 -7.36
C GLY A 18 -25.87 10.86 -7.48
N GLN A 19 -24.93 10.91 -6.53
CA GLN A 19 -23.78 11.79 -6.63
C GLN A 19 -22.76 11.24 -7.62
N GLU A 20 -22.40 12.06 -8.60
CA GLU A 20 -21.29 11.83 -9.52
C GLU A 20 -20.17 12.82 -9.16
N LEU A 21 -19.03 12.30 -8.69
CA LEU A 21 -17.85 13.09 -8.33
C LEU A 21 -16.98 13.30 -9.57
N THR A 22 -15.68 13.02 -9.49
CA THR A 22 -14.76 13.19 -10.62
C THR A 22 -14.98 12.14 -11.71
N ALA A 23 -14.72 12.50 -12.96
CA ALA A 23 -14.64 11.58 -14.07
C ALA A 23 -13.30 10.82 -14.05
N TYR A 24 -13.33 9.52 -14.38
CA TYR A 24 -12.13 8.68 -14.49
C TYR A 24 -11.34 8.50 -13.19
N GLY A 25 -12.03 8.57 -12.04
CA GLY A 25 -11.46 8.12 -10.77
C GLY A 25 -10.95 6.68 -10.86
N HIS A 26 -9.74 6.44 -10.36
CA HIS A 26 -9.05 5.15 -10.42
C HIS A 26 -8.72 4.59 -9.03
N GLY A 27 -8.35 5.46 -8.10
CA GLY A 27 -8.14 5.16 -6.69
C GLY A 27 -8.86 6.20 -5.85
N ALA A 28 -9.34 5.79 -4.68
CA ALA A 28 -9.98 6.67 -3.73
C ALA A 28 -9.59 6.26 -2.31
N VAL A 29 -9.32 7.24 -1.47
CA VAL A 29 -9.14 7.06 -0.03
C VAL A 29 -10.08 7.99 0.71
N LEU A 30 -10.54 7.55 1.87
CA LEU A 30 -11.42 8.30 2.74
C LEU A 30 -10.72 8.56 4.07
N ALA A 31 -10.72 9.82 4.51
CA ALA A 31 -10.19 10.26 5.80
C ALA A 31 -10.82 11.61 6.17
N ASP A 32 -10.81 11.96 7.45
CA ASP A 32 -11.23 13.28 7.93
C ASP A 32 -10.08 14.27 7.71
N PHE A 33 -10.08 14.96 6.57
CA PHE A 33 -8.94 15.80 6.14
C PHE A 33 -9.01 17.21 6.72
N ASP A 34 -10.18 17.68 7.12
CA ASP A 34 -10.39 19.01 7.72
C ASP A 34 -10.77 18.99 9.22
N LEU A 35 -10.76 17.81 9.83
CA LEU A 35 -10.95 17.54 11.26
C LEU A 35 -12.33 17.95 11.79
N ASP A 36 -13.35 17.86 10.94
CA ASP A 36 -14.74 18.17 11.30
C ASP A 36 -15.52 16.95 11.82
N GLY A 37 -14.93 15.76 11.73
CA GLY A 37 -15.44 14.51 12.28
C GLY A 37 -16.16 13.62 11.27
N ASP A 38 -16.21 13.99 9.99
CA ASP A 38 -16.65 13.11 8.91
C ASP A 38 -15.58 12.79 7.88
N LEU A 39 -15.78 11.69 7.14
CA LEU A 39 -14.81 11.23 6.17
C LEU A 39 -14.99 12.00 4.85
N ASP A 40 -13.92 12.64 4.41
CA ASP A 40 -13.73 13.27 3.11
C ASP A 40 -13.18 12.27 2.10
N ALA A 41 -13.09 12.67 0.82
CA ALA A 41 -12.57 11.83 -0.25
C ALA A 41 -11.42 12.48 -1.02
N PHE A 42 -10.28 11.78 -1.09
CA PHE A 42 -9.23 12.04 -2.07
C PHE A 42 -9.39 11.02 -3.20
N ILE A 43 -9.66 11.51 -4.41
CA ILE A 43 -9.83 10.66 -5.59
C ILE A 43 -8.75 10.98 -6.62
N VAL A 44 -7.95 9.96 -6.97
CA VAL A 44 -6.97 10.06 -8.06
C VAL A 44 -7.59 9.73 -9.40
N CYS A 45 -7.21 10.50 -10.41
CA CYS A 45 -7.75 10.40 -11.75
C CYS A 45 -6.75 9.78 -12.73
N HIS A 46 -7.27 8.97 -13.64
CA HIS A 46 -6.54 8.28 -14.69
C HIS A 46 -7.02 8.76 -16.07
N GLN A 47 -6.19 8.62 -17.12
CA GLN A 47 -6.50 8.94 -18.54
C GLN A 47 -6.11 10.32 -19.08
N PHE A 48 -5.15 11.04 -18.49
CA PHE A 48 -4.52 12.22 -19.12
C PHE A 48 -5.50 13.39 -19.43
N LEU A 49 -6.62 13.48 -18.71
CA LEU A 49 -7.68 14.46 -18.98
C LEU A 49 -8.27 15.16 -17.76
N GLU A 50 -8.02 14.68 -16.55
CA GLU A 50 -8.59 15.22 -15.31
C GLU A 50 -7.54 15.23 -14.20
N HIS A 51 -7.56 16.26 -13.37
CA HIS A 51 -6.74 16.34 -12.17
C HIS A 51 -7.28 15.41 -11.09
N SER A 52 -6.41 14.96 -10.18
CA SER A 52 -6.86 14.34 -8.93
C SER A 52 -7.55 15.40 -8.07
N LYS A 53 -8.56 14.99 -7.29
CA LYS A 53 -9.52 15.88 -6.63
C LYS A 53 -9.71 15.54 -5.15
N ILE A 54 -10.02 16.56 -4.36
CA ILE A 54 -10.48 16.44 -2.98
C ILE A 54 -11.94 16.86 -2.89
N TYR A 55 -12.76 16.03 -2.26
CA TYR A 55 -14.15 16.32 -1.96
C TYR A 55 -14.35 16.31 -0.45
N LEU A 56 -14.91 17.41 0.08
CA LEU A 56 -15.25 17.51 1.50
C LEU A 56 -16.68 17.03 1.71
N ASN A 57 -16.88 16.21 2.72
CA ASN A 57 -18.21 15.74 3.11
C ASN A 57 -18.88 16.79 4.03
N ASP A 58 -20.20 16.87 4.01
CA ASP A 58 -20.97 17.84 4.80
C ASP A 58 -21.56 17.25 6.09
N GLY A 59 -21.03 16.10 6.53
CA GLY A 59 -21.55 15.30 7.62
C GLY A 59 -22.80 14.47 7.29
N SER A 60 -23.41 14.66 6.11
CA SER A 60 -24.60 13.91 5.68
C SER A 60 -24.33 12.89 4.57
N GLY A 61 -23.08 12.76 4.15
CA GLY A 61 -22.65 11.92 3.03
C GLY A 61 -22.79 12.62 1.68
N ILE A 62 -22.89 13.96 1.66
CA ILE A 62 -22.84 14.76 0.44
C ILE A 62 -21.43 15.31 0.27
N PHE A 63 -20.77 14.92 -0.83
CA PHE A 63 -19.39 15.27 -1.12
C PHE A 63 -19.32 16.46 -2.07
N LEU A 64 -18.70 17.54 -1.62
CA LEU A 64 -18.55 18.81 -2.33
C LEU A 64 -17.12 18.95 -2.85
N ASP A 65 -16.96 19.26 -4.14
CA ASP A 65 -15.63 19.53 -4.72
C ASP A 65 -14.99 20.73 -4.01
N SER A 66 -13.81 20.52 -3.42
CA SER A 66 -13.06 21.58 -2.74
C SER A 66 -12.49 22.63 -3.72
N GLY A 67 -12.49 22.33 -5.03
CA GLY A 67 -11.91 23.16 -6.08
C GLY A 67 -10.41 22.96 -6.26
N GLN A 68 -9.81 21.97 -5.59
CA GLN A 68 -8.39 21.67 -5.68
C GLN A 68 -8.09 20.76 -6.88
N ASP A 69 -7.19 21.22 -7.74
CA ASP A 69 -6.65 20.46 -8.87
C ASP A 69 -5.25 19.96 -8.50
N LEU A 70 -5.14 18.67 -8.16
CA LEU A 70 -3.89 18.07 -7.72
C LEU A 70 -3.18 17.38 -8.89
N GLY A 71 -1.89 17.70 -9.04
CA GLY A 71 -1.03 17.11 -10.07
C GLY A 71 -1.27 17.67 -11.47
N ASP A 72 -0.70 17.00 -12.47
CA ASP A 72 -0.92 17.33 -13.88
C ASP A 72 -2.09 16.48 -14.41
N ALA A 73 -3.12 17.10 -14.98
CA ALA A 73 -4.23 16.38 -15.59
C ALA A 73 -3.78 15.46 -16.72
N SER A 74 -2.64 15.74 -17.35
CA SER A 74 -2.00 14.88 -18.34
C SER A 74 -1.14 13.77 -17.72
N SER A 75 -1.30 13.47 -16.44
CA SER A 75 -0.72 12.29 -15.79
C SER A 75 -1.82 11.27 -15.46
N SER A 76 -1.44 10.03 -15.23
CA SER A 76 -2.36 8.99 -14.79
C SER A 76 -2.01 8.55 -13.39
N ALA A 77 -2.73 9.07 -12.40
CA ALA A 77 -2.58 8.62 -11.02
C ALA A 77 -3.36 7.32 -10.80
N VAL A 78 -2.80 6.40 -10.03
CA VAL A 78 -3.33 5.03 -9.88
C VAL A 78 -3.66 4.64 -8.44
N GLU A 79 -2.92 5.16 -7.48
CA GLU A 79 -3.05 4.84 -6.05
C GLU A 79 -2.76 6.09 -5.21
N VAL A 80 -3.33 6.12 -4.00
CA VAL A 80 -3.03 7.11 -2.96
C VAL A 80 -2.71 6.36 -1.67
N ASN A 81 -1.59 6.70 -1.05
CA ASN A 81 -1.27 6.27 0.31
C ASN A 81 -1.42 7.49 1.23
N LEU A 82 -2.06 7.30 2.38
CA LEU A 82 -2.16 8.32 3.43
C LEU A 82 -1.10 8.07 4.50
N LEU A 83 -0.44 9.14 4.94
CA LEU A 83 0.62 9.13 5.94
C LEU A 83 0.76 10.53 6.54
N ASP A 84 1.41 10.69 7.69
CA ASP A 84 1.80 12.01 8.22
C ASP A 84 3.29 12.21 7.91
N LEU A 85 3.63 12.94 6.83
CA LEU A 85 5.01 13.04 6.34
C LEU A 85 5.85 13.97 7.21
N ASN A 86 5.22 15.00 7.77
CA ASN A 86 5.90 16.11 8.43
C ASN A 86 5.73 16.09 9.97
N GLY A 87 5.00 15.13 10.51
CA GLY A 87 4.77 14.95 11.94
C GLY A 87 3.85 16.01 12.54
N ASP A 88 3.02 16.67 11.73
CA ASP A 88 2.10 17.72 12.21
C ASP A 88 0.75 17.18 12.70
N GLY A 89 0.51 15.89 12.54
CA GLY A 89 -0.69 15.18 12.95
C GLY A 89 -1.81 15.18 11.91
N TYR A 90 -1.57 15.72 10.71
CA TYR A 90 -2.53 15.70 9.61
C TYR A 90 -2.14 14.64 8.58
N LEU A 91 -3.16 13.98 8.01
CA LEU A 91 -2.92 13.00 6.95
C LEU A 91 -2.58 13.71 5.64
N ASP A 92 -1.34 13.50 5.21
CA ASP A 92 -0.80 13.82 3.90
C ASP A 92 -1.09 12.70 2.89
N ALA A 93 -0.75 12.94 1.62
CA ALA A 93 -1.05 12.00 0.54
C ALA A 93 0.15 11.77 -0.40
N HIS A 94 0.63 10.53 -0.48
CA HIS A 94 1.52 10.06 -1.55
C HIS A 94 0.68 9.52 -2.71
N VAL A 95 0.78 10.17 -3.86
CA VAL A 95 0.09 9.82 -5.10
C VAL A 95 1.04 9.09 -6.04
N VAL A 96 0.68 7.85 -6.37
CA VAL A 96 1.42 7.00 -7.30
C VAL A 96 0.96 7.28 -8.72
N TYR A 97 1.90 7.54 -9.62
CA TYR A 97 1.62 7.78 -11.03
C TYR A 97 2.05 6.62 -11.92
N PHE A 98 1.17 6.24 -12.84
CA PHE A 98 1.51 5.39 -13.95
C PHE A 98 2.03 6.25 -15.11
N ASP A 99 3.32 6.20 -15.38
CA ASP A 99 3.90 6.81 -16.58
C ASP A 99 5.01 5.95 -17.21
N PHE A 100 4.94 5.84 -18.54
CA PHE A 100 5.96 5.20 -19.36
C PHE A 100 7.24 6.06 -19.51
N ASN A 101 7.17 7.37 -19.22
CA ASN A 101 8.30 8.30 -19.35
C ASN A 101 8.96 8.66 -18.01
N GLY A 102 8.51 8.07 -16.90
CA GLY A 102 9.15 8.21 -15.59
C GLY A 102 8.77 9.48 -14.83
N LEU A 103 7.52 9.96 -14.94
CA LEU A 103 6.99 10.89 -13.94
C LEU A 103 7.13 10.27 -12.54
N PRO A 104 7.88 10.92 -11.63
CA PRO A 104 7.99 10.42 -10.27
C PRO A 104 6.66 10.63 -9.55
N ASP A 105 6.45 9.77 -8.56
CA ASP A 105 5.37 9.94 -7.61
C ASP A 105 5.46 11.31 -6.90
N LYS A 106 4.32 11.81 -6.42
CA LYS A 106 4.25 13.08 -5.68
C LYS A 106 3.72 12.85 -4.29
N VAL A 107 4.16 13.69 -3.35
CA VAL A 107 3.58 13.76 -2.01
C VAL A 107 2.99 15.15 -1.79
N TYR A 108 1.79 15.21 -1.22
CA TYR A 108 1.04 16.42 -0.94
C TYR A 108 0.83 16.53 0.57
N LEU A 109 1.18 17.70 1.12
CA LEU A 109 0.96 18.04 2.53
C LEU A 109 -0.42 18.64 2.74
N ASN A 110 -1.15 18.16 3.74
CA ASN A 110 -2.41 18.71 4.20
C ASN A 110 -2.17 19.78 5.28
N ASP A 111 -2.93 20.88 5.24
CA ASP A 111 -2.84 21.95 6.26
C ASP A 111 -3.76 21.77 7.47
N GLY A 112 -4.45 20.62 7.55
CA GLY A 112 -5.43 20.28 8.60
C GLY A 112 -6.80 20.92 8.38
N ALA A 113 -7.00 21.60 7.25
CA ALA A 113 -8.29 22.13 6.80
C ALA A 113 -8.65 21.56 5.41
N GLY A 114 -8.11 20.38 5.08
CA GLY A 114 -8.32 19.70 3.81
C GLY A 114 -7.64 20.38 2.61
N ASN A 115 -6.74 21.35 2.79
CA ASN A 115 -6.01 21.97 1.68
C ASN A 115 -4.65 21.29 1.46
N PHE A 116 -4.48 20.71 0.28
CA PHE A 116 -3.30 19.96 -0.11
C PHE A 116 -2.34 20.78 -0.96
N SER A 117 -1.05 20.70 -0.67
CA SER A 117 0.02 21.36 -1.43
C SER A 117 1.21 20.44 -1.66
N GLU A 118 1.89 20.55 -2.81
CA GLU A 118 3.04 19.68 -3.11
C GLU A 118 4.18 19.88 -2.09
N SER A 119 4.67 18.78 -1.51
CA SER A 119 5.79 18.80 -0.55
C SER A 119 7.12 19.16 -1.22
N GLY A 120 7.25 18.88 -2.52
CA GLY A 120 8.50 18.99 -3.27
C GLY A 120 9.47 17.82 -3.07
N LEU A 121 9.07 16.79 -2.31
CA LEU A 121 9.84 15.56 -2.15
C LEU A 121 10.04 14.86 -3.51
N GLN A 122 11.29 14.53 -3.83
CA GLN A 122 11.65 13.77 -5.02
C GLN A 122 11.80 12.30 -4.66
N LEU A 123 10.98 11.47 -5.29
CA LEU A 123 10.98 10.01 -5.13
C LEU A 123 11.61 9.39 -6.38
N ASP A 124 12.76 8.73 -6.20
CA ASP A 124 13.52 8.10 -7.30
C ASP A 124 13.19 6.60 -7.47
N GLU A 125 12.43 6.06 -6.53
CA GLU A 125 12.09 4.65 -6.39
C GLU A 125 10.78 4.33 -7.13
N TYR A 126 10.71 3.14 -7.74
CA TYR A 126 9.53 2.72 -8.51
C TYR A 126 8.42 2.13 -7.63
N VAL A 127 8.79 1.60 -6.46
CA VAL A 127 7.89 1.04 -5.46
C VAL A 127 8.43 1.44 -4.11
N ILE A 128 7.55 1.94 -3.26
CA ILE A 128 7.85 2.46 -1.93
C ILE A 128 6.86 1.84 -0.95
N ALA A 129 7.35 1.43 0.22
CA ALA A 129 6.54 1.18 1.39
C ALA A 129 6.97 2.14 2.50
N TRP A 130 5.99 2.83 3.06
CA TRP A 130 6.16 3.80 4.15
C TRP A 130 6.04 3.10 5.50
N GLY A 131 6.83 3.54 6.48
CA GLY A 131 6.79 3.06 7.86
C GLY A 131 7.88 3.73 8.68
N ASP A 132 7.75 3.71 10.00
CA ASP A 132 8.82 4.13 10.91
C ASP A 132 9.87 3.00 10.96
N LEU A 133 11.02 3.20 10.32
CA LEU A 133 12.03 2.16 10.08
C LEU A 133 13.20 2.26 11.04
N ASP A 134 13.33 3.33 11.83
CA ASP A 134 14.35 3.46 12.86
C ASP A 134 13.80 3.73 14.28
N GLY A 135 12.48 3.79 14.43
CA GLY A 135 11.76 3.86 15.69
C GLY A 135 11.71 5.26 16.29
N ASP A 136 11.90 6.32 15.49
CA ASP A 136 11.89 7.71 15.94
C ASP A 136 10.51 8.38 15.89
N GLY A 137 9.53 7.70 15.28
CA GLY A 137 8.14 8.14 15.15
C GLY A 137 7.85 8.96 13.89
N ASP A 138 8.87 9.32 13.10
CA ASP A 138 8.68 9.92 11.79
C ASP A 138 8.48 8.82 10.74
N VAL A 139 7.77 9.14 9.65
CA VAL A 139 7.54 8.16 8.58
C VAL A 139 8.73 8.12 7.61
N ASP A 140 9.39 6.96 7.55
CA ASP A 140 10.46 6.64 6.62
C ASP A 140 9.95 5.85 5.41
N TYR A 141 10.87 5.41 4.54
CA TYR A 141 10.51 4.38 3.57
C TYR A 141 11.60 3.39 3.20
N PHE A 142 11.13 2.20 2.82
CA PHE A 142 11.87 1.19 2.08
C PHE A 142 11.44 1.25 0.61
N GLY A 143 12.40 1.35 -0.31
CA GLY A 143 12.12 1.55 -1.72
C GLY A 143 12.91 0.65 -2.66
N LYS A 144 12.35 0.45 -3.86
CA LYS A 144 12.91 -0.40 -4.92
C LYS A 144 13.33 0.42 -6.13
N ARG A 145 14.54 0.18 -6.60
CA ARG A 145 15.07 0.70 -7.88
C ARG A 145 15.27 -0.46 -8.84
N ALA A 146 14.40 -0.55 -9.85
CA ALA A 146 14.36 -1.69 -10.77
C ALA A 146 15.71 -1.90 -11.47
N GLY A 147 16.24 -3.12 -11.40
CA GLY A 147 17.54 -3.51 -11.93
C GLY A 147 18.76 -3.00 -11.15
N VAL A 148 18.55 -2.25 -10.06
CA VAL A 148 19.62 -1.66 -9.23
C VAL A 148 19.63 -2.30 -7.84
N GLY A 149 18.50 -2.32 -7.15
CA GLY A 149 18.42 -2.85 -5.79
C GLY A 149 17.39 -2.15 -4.91
N TYR A 150 17.64 -2.19 -3.61
CA TYR A 150 16.79 -1.68 -2.55
C TYR A 150 17.45 -0.53 -1.81
N VAL A 151 16.65 0.38 -1.26
CA VAL A 151 17.11 1.52 -0.46
C VAL A 151 16.21 1.73 0.75
N VAL A 152 16.78 2.26 1.83
CA VAL A 152 16.05 2.82 2.97
C VAL A 152 16.42 4.27 3.10
N ARG A 153 15.38 5.09 3.27
CA ARG A 153 15.48 6.55 3.36
C ARG A 153 14.77 6.96 4.64
N LEU A 154 15.52 7.50 5.58
CA LEU A 154 14.99 7.98 6.84
C LEU A 154 14.57 9.43 6.73
N ASN A 155 13.53 9.79 7.45
CA ASN A 155 12.91 11.10 7.48
C ASN A 155 13.05 11.72 8.86
N ASP A 156 13.93 12.71 9.02
CA ASP A 156 13.98 13.49 10.26
C ASP A 156 13.23 14.82 10.04
N ALA A 157 11.95 14.91 10.43
CA ALA A 157 11.11 16.09 10.26
C ALA A 157 11.10 16.67 8.83
N SER A 158 10.67 15.85 7.86
CA SER A 158 10.65 16.15 6.40
C SER A 158 12.02 16.31 5.75
N GLN A 159 13.10 15.85 6.39
CA GLN A 159 14.43 15.82 5.79
C GLN A 159 14.88 14.37 5.53
N PHE A 160 14.78 13.96 4.26
CA PHE A 160 15.14 12.60 3.87
C PHE A 160 16.64 12.41 3.68
N SER A 161 17.18 11.31 4.23
CA SER A 161 18.59 10.92 4.07
C SER A 161 18.75 9.44 3.70
N ASP A 162 19.77 9.12 2.90
CA ASP A 162 20.12 7.74 2.56
C ASP A 162 20.63 7.01 3.81
N ARG A 163 19.94 5.93 4.21
CA ARG A 163 20.36 5.13 5.36
C ARG A 163 20.98 3.81 4.98
N TRP A 164 20.33 3.05 4.10
CA TRP A 164 20.79 1.73 3.71
C TRP A 164 20.53 1.48 2.23
N GLN A 165 21.39 0.67 1.61
CA GLN A 165 21.24 0.28 0.21
C GLN A 165 21.75 -1.16 0.03
N PHE A 166 21.07 -1.92 -0.80
CA PHE A 166 21.47 -3.28 -1.20
C PHE A 166 21.36 -3.43 -2.70
N VAL A 167 22.48 -3.77 -3.35
CA VAL A 167 22.53 -3.95 -4.81
C VAL A 167 21.97 -5.31 -5.17
N ASP A 168 20.90 -5.32 -5.97
CA ASP A 168 20.25 -6.52 -6.47
C ASP A 168 19.72 -6.27 -7.88
N SER A 169 20.34 -6.89 -8.89
CA SER A 169 19.88 -6.80 -10.27
C SER A 169 18.52 -7.48 -10.51
N GLN A 170 18.04 -8.30 -9.55
CA GLN A 170 16.73 -8.94 -9.60
C GLN A 170 15.64 -8.09 -8.91
N ALA A 171 15.97 -6.92 -8.36
CA ALA A 171 14.97 -5.97 -7.88
C ALA A 171 14.12 -5.49 -9.07
N THR A 172 12.80 -5.67 -9.01
CA THR A 172 11.88 -5.25 -10.09
C THR A 172 10.62 -4.60 -9.52
N TYR A 173 9.59 -4.46 -10.34
CA TYR A 173 8.24 -4.08 -9.95
C TYR A 173 7.55 -5.25 -9.24
N GLY A 174 6.97 -5.01 -8.07
CA GLY A 174 6.39 -6.01 -7.16
C GLY A 174 6.31 -5.44 -5.75
N GLY A 175 5.34 -5.88 -4.96
CA GLY A 175 5.04 -5.32 -3.64
C GLY A 175 6.17 -5.43 -2.62
N ILE A 176 6.05 -4.58 -1.59
CA ILE A 176 6.86 -4.57 -0.38
C ILE A 176 5.87 -4.63 0.78
N ALA A 177 5.99 -5.62 1.64
CA ALA A 177 5.29 -5.65 2.92
C ALA A 177 6.26 -5.28 4.02
N LEU A 178 5.91 -4.26 4.81
CA LEU A 178 6.60 -3.90 6.04
C LEU A 178 5.82 -4.46 7.23
N ALA A 179 6.47 -5.28 8.06
CA ALA A 179 5.85 -5.94 9.20
C ALA A 179 6.95 -6.47 10.14
N ASP A 180 6.62 -6.64 11.41
CA ASP A 180 7.48 -7.29 12.41
C ASP A 180 7.33 -8.82 12.28
N PHE A 181 8.23 -9.47 11.52
CA PHE A 181 8.10 -10.89 11.19
C PHE A 181 8.78 -11.82 12.20
N ASP A 182 9.58 -11.29 13.13
CA ASP A 182 10.22 -12.07 14.19
C ASP A 182 9.83 -11.63 15.63
N GLY A 183 8.91 -10.67 15.74
CA GLY A 183 8.31 -10.22 16.99
C GLY A 183 9.25 -9.36 17.84
N ASP A 184 10.28 -8.77 17.25
CA ASP A 184 11.27 -7.94 17.95
C ASP A 184 10.87 -6.46 18.08
N GLY A 185 9.80 -6.07 17.39
CA GLY A 185 9.20 -4.74 17.41
C GLY A 185 9.65 -3.81 16.28
N ASP A 186 10.52 -4.27 15.39
CA ASP A 186 11.00 -3.50 14.23
C ASP A 186 10.28 -3.92 12.94
N LEU A 187 10.05 -2.96 12.04
CA LEU A 187 9.46 -3.27 10.74
C LEU A 187 10.52 -3.87 9.81
N ASP A 188 10.39 -5.16 9.52
CA ASP A 188 11.13 -5.87 8.48
C ASP A 188 10.54 -5.65 7.09
N ALA A 189 11.24 -6.11 6.04
CA ALA A 189 10.77 -5.98 4.66
C ALA A 189 10.71 -7.33 3.94
N LEU A 190 9.50 -7.75 3.55
CA LEU A 190 9.29 -8.84 2.61
C LEU A 190 9.03 -8.27 1.21
N VAL A 191 9.93 -8.56 0.27
CA VAL A 191 9.96 -7.90 -1.04
C VAL A 191 9.74 -8.92 -2.14
N SER A 192 8.64 -8.79 -2.88
CA SER A 192 8.37 -9.62 -4.05
C SER A 192 9.10 -9.07 -5.28
N ASN A 193 9.54 -9.96 -6.18
CA ASN A 193 10.20 -9.55 -7.42
C ASN A 193 9.64 -10.35 -8.60
N GLY A 194 10.08 -9.99 -9.79
CA GLY A 194 9.65 -10.53 -11.07
C GLY A 194 8.79 -9.54 -11.87
N TYR A 195 9.02 -9.45 -13.18
CA TYR A 195 8.28 -8.59 -14.08
C TYR A 195 8.08 -9.26 -15.46
N ARG A 196 7.06 -8.84 -16.20
CA ARG A 196 6.62 -9.49 -17.47
C ARG A 196 7.75 -9.71 -18.47
N ASP A 197 8.70 -8.78 -18.53
CA ASP A 197 9.79 -8.80 -19.52
C ASP A 197 11.04 -9.57 -19.07
N VAL A 198 11.19 -9.82 -17.76
CA VAL A 198 12.39 -10.48 -17.18
C VAL A 198 12.08 -11.81 -16.49
N GLY A 199 10.80 -12.14 -16.30
CA GLY A 199 10.33 -13.37 -15.68
C GLY A 199 10.13 -13.25 -14.17
N SER A 200 9.86 -14.39 -13.54
CA SER A 200 9.59 -14.49 -12.11
C SER A 200 10.88 -14.56 -11.28
N PHE A 201 10.92 -13.88 -10.13
CA PHE A 201 12.06 -13.90 -9.19
C PHE A 201 11.60 -14.21 -7.76
N PRO A 202 12.49 -14.75 -6.90
CA PRO A 202 12.15 -15.03 -5.51
C PRO A 202 11.68 -13.78 -4.75
N THR A 203 10.72 -13.98 -3.85
CA THR A 203 10.41 -12.99 -2.80
C THR A 203 11.46 -13.14 -1.71
N ARG A 204 11.96 -12.04 -1.16
CA ARG A 204 13.09 -12.03 -0.23
C ARG A 204 12.71 -11.31 1.05
N LEU A 205 13.11 -11.84 2.19
CA LEU A 205 12.95 -11.21 3.50
C LEU A 205 14.24 -10.48 3.88
N PHE A 206 14.11 -9.26 4.34
CA PHE A 206 15.18 -8.45 4.91
C PHE A 206 14.83 -8.09 6.33
N TRP A 207 15.74 -8.41 7.26
CA TRP A 207 15.61 -8.09 8.67
C TRP A 207 15.98 -6.64 8.93
N ASN A 208 15.18 -5.94 9.72
CA ASN A 208 15.55 -4.67 10.29
C ASN A 208 16.10 -4.89 11.70
N ASP A 209 17.41 -5.14 11.80
CA ASP A 209 18.07 -5.41 13.09
C ASP A 209 18.23 -4.14 13.97
N GLY A 210 17.33 -3.16 13.83
CA GLY A 210 17.32 -1.82 14.41
C GLY A 210 17.05 -1.77 15.92
N GLY A 211 16.59 -2.86 16.50
CA GLY A 211 16.48 -3.15 17.92
C GLY A 211 15.55 -2.23 18.72
N ALA A 212 14.24 -2.43 18.63
CA ALA A 212 13.25 -2.15 19.68
C ALA A 212 13.35 -0.75 20.35
N GLN A 213 13.00 0.31 19.60
CA GLN A 213 12.58 1.65 20.05
C GLN A 213 13.48 2.37 21.09
N GLY A 214 14.72 2.67 20.71
CA GLY A 214 15.63 3.57 21.46
C GLY A 214 16.62 4.40 20.63
N GLY A 215 16.51 4.37 19.30
CA GLY A 215 17.34 5.05 18.26
C GLY A 215 18.80 4.58 18.20
N ALA A 216 19.43 4.19 17.09
CA ALA A 216 19.08 3.88 15.70
C ALA A 216 19.99 2.66 15.33
N PRO A 217 19.78 1.87 14.24
CA PRO A 217 19.18 2.37 12.99
C PRO A 217 18.40 1.40 12.08
N GLY A 218 17.56 1.97 11.19
CA GLY A 218 16.92 1.32 10.01
C GLY A 218 17.90 0.75 8.98
N ASN A 219 18.69 -0.23 9.41
CA ASN A 219 19.71 -0.95 8.68
C ASN A 219 19.16 -2.33 8.40
N PHE A 220 19.10 -2.68 7.12
CA PHE A 220 18.55 -3.97 6.75
C PHE A 220 19.65 -5.00 6.51
N THR A 221 19.36 -6.26 6.80
CA THR A 221 20.20 -7.39 6.41
C THR A 221 19.38 -8.41 5.63
N ASP A 222 20.01 -9.01 4.62
CA ASP A 222 19.38 -10.09 3.87
C ASP A 222 19.31 -11.34 4.75
N SER A 223 18.10 -11.76 5.10
CA SER A 223 17.87 -12.95 5.94
C SER A 223 18.36 -14.24 5.27
N GLY A 224 18.43 -14.25 3.93
CA GLY A 224 18.58 -15.45 3.12
C GLY A 224 17.30 -16.28 2.96
N THR A 225 16.22 -15.92 3.67
CA THR A 225 14.89 -16.52 3.50
C THR A 225 14.27 -16.04 2.19
N VAL A 226 13.72 -17.00 1.44
CA VAL A 226 13.05 -16.74 0.18
C VAL A 226 11.75 -17.51 0.03
N LEU A 227 10.72 -16.88 -0.53
CA LEU A 227 9.55 -17.58 -1.07
C LEU A 227 9.80 -17.92 -2.56
N PRO A 228 9.11 -18.92 -3.13
CA PRO A 228 9.25 -19.31 -4.52
C PRO A 228 9.10 -18.14 -5.49
N PRO A 229 9.73 -18.23 -6.68
CA PRO A 229 9.67 -17.17 -7.67
C PRO A 229 8.23 -16.77 -8.04
N THR A 230 7.99 -15.47 -8.04
CA THR A 230 6.72 -14.85 -8.42
C THR A 230 6.94 -13.73 -9.43
N MET A 231 5.87 -13.15 -9.96
CA MET A 231 5.93 -12.02 -10.88
C MET A 231 4.84 -11.01 -10.54
N LEU A 232 5.24 -9.75 -10.33
CA LEU A 232 4.33 -8.65 -10.00
C LEU A 232 3.37 -8.98 -8.84
N ALA A 233 3.83 -9.77 -7.86
CA ALA A 233 2.98 -10.12 -6.74
C ALA A 233 2.84 -8.95 -5.77
N GLU A 234 1.64 -8.77 -5.25
CA GLU A 234 1.37 -7.89 -4.13
C GLU A 234 1.20 -8.71 -2.85
N LEU A 235 1.52 -8.10 -1.72
CA LEU A 235 1.59 -8.77 -0.43
C LEU A 235 0.66 -8.08 0.56
N ALA A 236 0.00 -8.86 1.41
CA ALA A 236 -0.60 -8.37 2.65
C ALA A 236 -0.18 -9.29 3.79
N THR A 237 -0.04 -8.70 4.97
CA THR A 237 0.42 -9.38 6.18
C THR A 237 -0.65 -9.32 7.26
N GLY A 238 -0.75 -10.38 8.05
CA GLY A 238 -1.71 -10.52 9.13
C GLY A 238 -1.63 -11.92 9.71
N ASP A 239 -2.06 -12.09 10.96
CA ASP A 239 -2.18 -13.40 11.60
C ASP A 239 -3.38 -14.15 10.96
N LEU A 240 -3.10 -15.08 10.04
CA LEU A 240 -4.11 -15.76 9.22
C LEU A 240 -4.49 -17.14 9.78
N ASP A 241 -3.68 -17.71 10.69
CA ASP A 241 -3.98 -18.98 11.36
C ASP A 241 -4.18 -18.86 12.89
N LEU A 242 -4.17 -17.64 13.42
CA LEU A 242 -4.45 -17.28 14.82
C LEU A 242 -3.41 -17.81 15.82
N ASP A 243 -2.16 -17.99 15.39
CA ASP A 243 -1.06 -18.40 16.25
C ASP A 243 -0.30 -17.23 16.91
N GLY A 244 -0.59 -16.01 16.46
CA GLY A 244 -0.01 -14.76 16.96
C GLY A 244 1.18 -14.24 16.15
N ASP A 245 1.62 -14.97 15.12
CA ASP A 245 2.70 -14.57 14.22
C ASP A 245 2.12 -13.99 12.92
N LEU A 246 2.81 -13.01 12.32
CA LEU A 246 2.32 -12.40 11.08
C LEU A 246 2.60 -13.29 9.86
N ASP A 247 1.53 -13.76 9.22
CA ASP A 247 1.56 -14.51 7.97
C ASP A 247 1.52 -13.60 6.75
N VAL A 248 1.65 -14.21 5.56
CA VAL A 248 1.68 -13.49 4.29
C VAL A 248 0.67 -14.07 3.30
N PHE A 249 -0.24 -13.22 2.85
CA PHE A 249 -1.01 -13.45 1.65
C PHE A 249 -0.25 -12.93 0.42
N VAL A 250 -0.04 -13.79 -0.57
CA VAL A 250 0.63 -13.45 -1.84
C VAL A 250 -0.39 -13.42 -2.97
N ALA A 251 -0.72 -12.21 -3.43
CA ALA A 251 -1.57 -11.98 -4.59
C ALA A 251 -0.72 -12.07 -5.87
N ASN A 252 -0.92 -13.11 -6.67
CA ASN A 252 -0.10 -13.40 -7.85
C ASN A 252 -0.77 -12.97 -9.16
N MET A 253 0.05 -12.71 -10.19
CA MET A 253 -0.43 -12.47 -11.56
C MET A 253 -0.17 -13.63 -12.54
N ASP A 254 0.65 -14.61 -12.15
CA ASP A 254 1.09 -15.72 -13.00
C ASP A 254 0.64 -17.11 -12.52
N ARG A 255 0.04 -17.19 -11.33
CA ARG A 255 -0.46 -18.40 -10.67
C ARG A 255 -1.57 -18.05 -9.67
N PRO A 256 -2.27 -19.03 -9.07
CA PRO A 256 -3.23 -18.75 -8.00
C PRO A 256 -2.57 -18.01 -6.83
N ASN A 257 -3.36 -17.28 -6.05
CA ASN A 257 -2.89 -16.64 -4.83
C ASN A 257 -2.61 -17.68 -3.75
N GLU A 258 -1.69 -17.36 -2.84
CA GLU A 258 -1.08 -18.29 -1.89
C GLU A 258 -1.05 -17.66 -0.49
N ILE A 259 -1.08 -18.50 0.56
CA ILE A 259 -0.82 -18.10 1.94
C ILE A 259 0.44 -18.80 2.41
N TRP A 260 1.34 -18.04 3.02
CA TRP A 260 2.58 -18.48 3.63
C TRP A 260 2.52 -18.19 5.13
N LEU A 261 2.57 -19.25 5.92
CA LEU A 261 2.47 -19.20 7.37
C LEU A 261 3.84 -18.97 7.99
N ASN A 262 3.97 -17.99 8.86
CA ASN A 262 5.19 -17.70 9.59
C ASN A 262 5.27 -18.52 10.88
N ASP A 263 6.45 -18.65 11.48
CA ASP A 263 6.65 -19.32 12.78
C ASP A 263 7.19 -18.36 13.87
N GLY A 264 7.00 -17.06 13.65
CA GLY A 264 7.50 -16.00 14.51
C GLY A 264 9.02 -15.80 14.46
N ALA A 265 9.70 -16.43 13.49
CA ALA A 265 11.14 -16.26 13.27
C ALA A 265 11.47 -16.11 11.77
N GLY A 266 10.48 -15.75 10.96
CA GLY A 266 10.58 -15.60 9.51
C GLY A 266 10.74 -16.91 8.75
N ASN A 267 10.43 -18.09 9.33
CA ASN A 267 10.45 -19.34 8.58
C ASN A 267 9.08 -19.63 7.98
N PHE A 268 8.88 -19.17 6.75
CA PHE A 268 7.61 -19.33 6.06
C PHE A 268 7.36 -20.75 5.54
N VAL A 269 6.16 -21.27 5.79
CA VAL A 269 5.64 -22.55 5.30
C VAL A 269 4.45 -22.33 4.36
N ASP A 270 4.46 -22.98 3.20
CA ASP A 270 3.33 -22.97 2.26
C ASP A 270 2.12 -23.69 2.90
N SER A 271 1.02 -22.96 3.13
CA SER A 271 -0.25 -23.52 3.63
C SER A 271 -0.85 -24.58 2.69
N GLY A 272 -0.46 -24.60 1.41
CA GLY A 272 -1.05 -25.42 0.36
C GLY A 272 -2.36 -24.86 -0.20
N LEU A 273 -2.88 -23.75 0.35
CA LEU A 273 -4.07 -23.08 -0.16
C LEU A 273 -3.76 -22.38 -1.48
N ARG A 274 -4.69 -22.49 -2.42
CA ARG A 274 -4.59 -21.90 -3.76
C ARG A 274 -5.91 -21.25 -4.12
N MET A 275 -5.90 -19.93 -4.21
CA MET A 275 -7.10 -19.11 -4.37
C MET A 275 -7.13 -18.47 -5.77
N GLY A 276 -8.28 -18.56 -6.43
CA GLY A 276 -8.42 -18.20 -7.84
C GLY A 276 -7.69 -19.17 -8.80
N THR A 277 -7.34 -18.67 -9.98
CA THR A 277 -6.72 -19.43 -11.07
C THR A 277 -5.44 -18.77 -11.56
N LYS A 278 -4.61 -19.50 -12.31
CA LYS A 278 -3.37 -18.96 -12.91
C LYS A 278 -3.55 -17.82 -13.92
N THR A 279 -4.78 -17.54 -14.32
CA THR A 279 -5.09 -16.47 -15.27
C THR A 279 -5.71 -15.25 -14.60
N ASP A 280 -5.97 -15.33 -13.29
CA ASP A 280 -6.43 -14.20 -12.52
C ASP A 280 -5.25 -13.26 -12.28
N TRP A 281 -5.43 -12.00 -12.65
CA TRP A 281 -4.50 -10.94 -12.34
C TRP A 281 -5.04 -10.21 -11.13
N SER A 282 -4.56 -10.63 -9.97
CA SER A 282 -4.88 -10.05 -8.67
C SER A 282 -4.17 -8.71 -8.50
N GLY A 283 -4.86 -7.72 -7.95
CA GLY A 283 -4.27 -6.49 -7.44
C GLY A 283 -3.80 -6.63 -6.00
N LYS A 284 -3.50 -5.49 -5.36
CA LYS A 284 -3.11 -5.42 -3.96
C LYS A 284 -4.19 -6.05 -3.06
N PRO A 285 -3.86 -7.07 -2.25
CA PRO A 285 -4.79 -7.68 -1.30
C PRO A 285 -5.05 -6.76 -0.11
N SER A 286 -6.20 -6.93 0.55
CA SER A 286 -6.51 -6.31 1.83
C SER A 286 -7.07 -7.35 2.78
N LEU A 287 -6.68 -7.25 4.05
CA LEU A 287 -7.10 -8.16 5.12
C LEU A 287 -7.99 -7.42 6.12
N ALA A 288 -9.10 -8.04 6.52
CA ALA A 288 -10.00 -7.54 7.56
C ALA A 288 -10.95 -8.66 7.99
N ASP A 289 -11.46 -8.60 9.21
CA ASP A 289 -12.61 -9.41 9.65
C ASP A 289 -13.89 -8.85 9.01
N LEU A 290 -14.45 -9.54 8.01
CA LEU A 290 -15.60 -9.07 7.23
C LEU A 290 -16.93 -9.65 7.68
N ASP A 291 -16.91 -10.80 8.37
CA ASP A 291 -18.13 -11.44 8.88
C ASP A 291 -18.29 -11.37 10.41
N GLY A 292 -17.30 -10.83 11.11
CA GLY A 292 -17.32 -10.53 12.53
C GLY A 292 -17.02 -11.73 13.41
N ASP A 293 -16.38 -12.78 12.88
CA ASP A 293 -16.05 -14.00 13.64
C ASP A 293 -14.69 -13.94 14.35
N GLY A 294 -13.88 -12.92 14.04
CA GLY A 294 -12.63 -12.61 14.70
C GLY A 294 -11.38 -13.12 13.99
N ASP A 295 -11.50 -13.76 12.83
CA ASP A 295 -10.37 -14.06 11.95
C ASP A 295 -10.26 -13.07 10.76
N LEU A 296 -9.08 -12.99 10.15
CA LEU A 296 -8.84 -12.09 9.01
C LEU A 296 -9.29 -12.76 7.72
N ASP A 297 -10.25 -12.13 7.03
CA ASP A 297 -10.64 -12.47 5.66
C ASP A 297 -9.78 -11.72 4.64
N VAL A 298 -9.84 -12.18 3.39
CA VAL A 298 -9.08 -11.59 2.28
C VAL A 298 -10.02 -10.99 1.23
N ILE A 299 -9.76 -9.75 0.81
CA ILE A 299 -10.34 -9.14 -0.39
C ILE A 299 -9.26 -8.88 -1.43
N VAL A 300 -9.52 -9.28 -2.68
CA VAL A 300 -8.65 -8.99 -3.82
C VAL A 300 -9.46 -8.49 -5.01
N GLY A 301 -9.01 -7.38 -5.61
CA GLY A 301 -9.49 -6.96 -6.92
C GLY A 301 -8.86 -7.77 -8.06
N ARG A 302 -9.65 -8.23 -9.03
CA ARG A 302 -9.14 -8.89 -10.24
C ARG A 302 -9.28 -7.99 -11.47
N PHE A 303 -8.18 -7.86 -12.22
CA PHE A 303 -8.13 -7.04 -13.44
C PHE A 303 -9.24 -7.37 -14.46
N ARG A 304 -9.66 -8.64 -14.51
CA ARG A 304 -10.75 -9.13 -15.37
C ARG A 304 -11.73 -10.01 -14.60
N GLY A 305 -12.29 -9.53 -13.49
CA GLY A 305 -13.20 -10.37 -12.71
C GLY A 305 -13.99 -9.72 -11.58
N GLY A 306 -13.88 -8.41 -11.38
CA GLY A 306 -14.43 -7.76 -10.19
C GLY A 306 -13.60 -8.08 -8.94
N ALA A 307 -14.14 -7.81 -7.76
CA ALA A 307 -13.53 -8.21 -6.49
C ALA A 307 -13.87 -9.67 -6.15
N GLU A 308 -12.96 -10.33 -5.45
CA GLU A 308 -13.13 -11.66 -4.85
C GLU A 308 -12.87 -11.55 -3.35
N ILE A 309 -13.66 -12.27 -2.55
CA ILE A 309 -13.55 -12.34 -1.11
C ILE A 309 -13.35 -13.81 -0.74
N TRP A 310 -12.37 -14.11 0.10
CA TRP A 310 -12.19 -15.42 0.73
C TRP A 310 -12.37 -15.26 2.23
N PHE A 311 -13.41 -15.94 2.74
CA PHE A 311 -13.64 -16.00 4.17
C PHE A 311 -12.70 -17.00 4.80
N ASN A 312 -12.01 -16.58 5.85
CA ASN A 312 -11.26 -17.48 6.70
C ASN A 312 -12.26 -18.27 7.58
N LEU A 313 -11.89 -19.49 7.93
CA LEU A 313 -12.77 -20.42 8.65
C LEU A 313 -12.01 -21.06 9.81
N THR A 314 -10.97 -20.37 10.27
CA THR A 314 -10.11 -20.85 11.35
C THR A 314 -10.91 -20.74 12.65
N GLN A 315 -10.76 -21.74 13.53
CA GLN A 315 -11.55 -21.85 14.78
C GLN A 315 -10.66 -22.04 16.00
#